data_AF-A0A094DY76-F1
#
_entry.id   AF-A0A094DY76-F1
#
_cell.length_a   1.000
_cell.length_b   1.000
_cell.length_c   1.000
_cell.angle_alpha   90.00
_cell.angle_beta   90.00
_cell.angle_gamma   90.00
#
_symmetry.space_group_name_H-M   'P 1'
#
loop_
_entity.id
_entity.type
_entity.pdbx_description
1 polymer ?
#
loop_
_entity_poly.entity_id
_entity_poly.type
_entity_poly.pdbx_seq_one_letter_code
_entity_poly.pdbx_strand_id
1 'polypeptide(L)'
;MAEFTEGSEMRSWPAPIPRPVRNSPQRGGYQPYYAGIQKSDWRANQNRRPQYQVPNAAQQQPTGPKLDGPVLKTKEPWQTWTELTVRVSQLPLTVTTWDLFKCFQREGSIAFIELHENSNSTRQDSARIRFSPPPNTDFWTRDPITIRVESPEMSEYTVKVTPEGKRRSFEIQSPIQKKEYYPEMTTLYPRDLTFGVMFSEMTMMKKRTEVARTRNEMKLKIDLMRRKIVAVFDVNYEGETASNPGLKWIKYMFQVPFGQLKVMHRVKLDNEQWGLLLTLDSPPQFYLKDVNIQRTHVKESLIWTEFDSWFRVTDVVADSGAVKKAVVSLNKAAPMIDIGRWTTYLFAFDENEETSKVF
;
A
#
# COMPACT_ATOMS: atom_id res chain seq x y z
N MET A 1 20.84 -20.37 -17.57
CA MET A 1 19.91 -20.52 -18.71
C MET A 1 18.73 -21.25 -18.10
N ALA A 2 17.57 -20.60 -17.95
CA ALA A 2 16.43 -21.22 -17.27
C ALA A 2 15.55 -21.86 -18.35
N GLU A 3 15.59 -23.19 -18.44
CA GLU A 3 14.73 -23.97 -19.32
C GLU A 3 13.38 -24.23 -18.63
N PHE A 4 12.31 -24.09 -19.40
CA PHE A 4 10.95 -24.28 -18.92
C PHE A 4 10.59 -25.77 -19.03
N THR A 5 9.96 -26.33 -17.99
CA THR A 5 9.30 -27.62 -18.07
C THR A 5 7.84 -27.43 -18.48
N GLU A 6 7.43 -28.26 -19.44
CA GLU A 6 6.19 -28.21 -20.19
C GLU A 6 4.98 -28.59 -19.30
N GLY A 7 3.95 -27.74 -19.26
CA GLY A 7 2.74 -28.06 -18.49
C GLY A 7 1.83 -26.88 -18.15
N SER A 8 1.31 -26.16 -19.14
CA SER A 8 0.03 -25.47 -18.96
C SER A 8 -0.60 -25.04 -20.29
N GLU A 9 -1.82 -25.50 -20.51
CA GLU A 9 -2.63 -25.24 -21.68
C GLU A 9 -2.89 -23.74 -21.91
N MET A 10 -2.73 -23.31 -23.16
CA MET A 10 -3.16 -22.01 -23.64
C MET A 10 -4.67 -21.81 -23.43
N ARG A 11 -5.07 -20.77 -22.69
CA ARG A 11 -6.44 -20.23 -22.79
C ARG A 11 -6.41 -18.71 -22.89
N SER A 12 -6.75 -18.23 -24.08
CA SER A 12 -7.06 -16.83 -24.37
C SER A 12 -8.17 -16.31 -23.45
N TRP A 13 -7.97 -15.11 -22.90
CA TRP A 13 -9.00 -14.40 -22.15
C TRP A 13 -10.23 -14.13 -23.04
N PRO A 14 -11.46 -14.25 -22.50
CA PRO A 14 -12.67 -13.91 -23.25
C PRO A 14 -12.74 -12.41 -23.53
N ALA A 15 -13.33 -12.06 -24.69
CA ALA A 15 -13.52 -10.68 -25.12
C ALA A 15 -14.42 -9.87 -24.15
N PRO A 16 -14.28 -8.52 -24.11
CA PRO A 16 -15.05 -7.67 -23.20
C PRO A 16 -16.56 -7.73 -23.48
N ILE A 17 -17.36 -7.86 -22.42
CA ILE A 17 -18.82 -7.76 -22.47
C ILE A 17 -19.22 -6.29 -22.76
N PRO A 18 -20.12 -6.01 -23.73
CA PRO A 18 -20.58 -4.65 -24.00
C PRO A 18 -21.37 -4.08 -22.82
N ARG A 19 -21.07 -2.81 -22.47
CA ARG A 19 -21.74 -2.09 -21.38
C ARG A 19 -23.18 -1.73 -21.77
N PRO A 20 -24.17 -1.93 -20.88
CA PRO A 20 -25.51 -1.39 -21.12
C PRO A 20 -25.51 0.13 -20.95
N VAL A 21 -26.16 0.80 -21.90
CA VAL A 21 -26.42 2.25 -21.93
C VAL A 21 -27.25 2.64 -20.72
N ARG A 22 -26.75 3.60 -19.94
CA ARG A 22 -27.40 4.12 -18.73
C ARG A 22 -28.33 5.27 -19.13
N ASN A 23 -29.63 5.00 -19.25
CA ASN A 23 -30.64 6.05 -19.30
C ASN A 23 -30.79 6.71 -17.93
N SER A 24 -30.78 8.04 -17.92
CA SER A 24 -31.08 8.87 -16.76
C SER A 24 -32.57 9.22 -16.74
N PRO A 25 -33.19 9.38 -15.56
CA PRO A 25 -34.38 10.21 -15.45
C PRO A 25 -34.16 11.42 -14.56
N GLN A 26 -34.78 12.51 -15.01
CA GLN A 26 -34.85 13.83 -14.42
C GLN A 26 -35.79 13.89 -13.19
N ARG A 27 -35.51 14.94 -12.41
CA ARG A 27 -36.33 15.64 -11.40
C ARG A 27 -37.85 15.67 -11.65
N GLY A 28 -38.60 15.63 -10.54
CA GLY A 28 -39.82 16.42 -10.33
C GLY A 28 -40.93 15.71 -9.54
N GLY A 29 -41.44 16.35 -8.47
CA GLY A 29 -42.76 16.02 -7.92
C GLY A 29 -42.93 16.22 -6.41
N TYR A 30 -43.75 17.20 -6.04
CA TYR A 30 -44.17 17.59 -4.69
C TYR A 30 -45.14 16.58 -4.01
N GLN A 31 -45.16 16.69 -2.66
CA GLN A 31 -46.01 16.12 -1.58
C GLN A 31 -47.55 16.13 -1.81
N PRO A 32 -48.39 15.36 -1.04
CA PRO A 32 -48.68 15.68 0.37
C PRO A 32 -49.10 14.55 1.36
N TYR A 33 -48.97 14.91 2.65
CA TYR A 33 -49.70 14.55 3.88
C TYR A 33 -50.71 13.37 3.90
N TYR A 34 -50.58 12.50 4.91
CA TYR A 34 -51.69 12.08 5.78
C TYR A 34 -51.22 11.87 7.23
N ALA A 35 -52.05 12.33 8.16
CA ALA A 35 -51.90 12.29 9.60
C ALA A 35 -52.73 11.17 10.24
N GLY A 36 -52.30 10.73 11.43
CA GLY A 36 -53.17 10.19 12.48
C GLY A 36 -53.30 8.66 12.55
N ILE A 37 -52.89 8.07 13.68
CA ILE A 37 -53.81 7.78 14.81
C ILE A 37 -53.04 7.04 15.92
N GLN A 38 -53.27 7.51 17.14
CA GLN A 38 -52.87 6.96 18.44
C GLN A 38 -53.40 5.53 18.67
N LYS A 39 -52.66 4.72 19.43
CA LYS A 39 -53.25 3.96 20.54
C LYS A 39 -52.22 3.61 21.61
N SER A 40 -52.67 3.82 22.83
CA SER A 40 -52.01 3.77 24.12
C SER A 40 -51.95 2.38 24.74
N ASP A 41 -50.95 2.22 25.60
CA ASP A 41 -50.90 1.55 26.92
C ASP A 41 -51.77 0.33 27.21
N TRP A 42 -51.12 -0.72 27.75
CA TRP A 42 -51.34 -1.28 29.10
C TRP A 42 -50.65 -2.65 29.22
N ARG A 43 -49.60 -2.75 30.05
CA ARG A 43 -49.57 -3.63 31.25
C ARG A 43 -48.21 -3.55 31.94
N ALA A 44 -48.29 -3.11 33.19
CA ALA A 44 -47.20 -3.12 34.13
C ALA A 44 -47.09 -4.49 34.83
N ASN A 45 -45.85 -4.76 35.24
CA ASN A 45 -45.46 -5.15 36.60
C ASN A 45 -45.26 -6.63 36.97
N GLN A 46 -44.22 -6.79 37.79
CA GLN A 46 -43.92 -7.84 38.78
C GLN A 46 -43.25 -9.13 38.29
N ASN A 47 -41.93 -9.20 38.52
CA ASN A 47 -41.34 -10.22 39.41
C ASN A 47 -39.90 -9.84 39.81
N ARG A 48 -39.76 -9.19 40.97
CA ARG A 48 -38.56 -9.18 41.80
C ARG A 48 -38.74 -10.24 42.88
N ARG A 49 -37.81 -11.20 42.99
CA ARG A 49 -37.49 -11.85 44.26
C ARG A 49 -35.97 -12.05 44.41
N PRO A 50 -35.45 -11.99 45.65
CA PRO A 50 -34.03 -11.83 45.94
C PRO A 50 -33.35 -13.19 46.17
N GLN A 51 -32.13 -13.37 45.66
CA GLN A 51 -31.27 -14.47 46.07
C GLN A 51 -30.20 -13.97 47.04
N TYR A 52 -30.31 -14.51 48.25
CA TYR A 52 -29.34 -14.40 49.33
C TYR A 52 -28.01 -15.05 48.94
N GLN A 53 -26.92 -14.37 49.27
CA GLN A 53 -25.55 -14.88 49.25
C GLN A 53 -25.35 -15.87 50.41
N VAL A 54 -24.80 -17.03 50.11
CA VAL A 54 -24.20 -17.94 51.10
C VAL A 54 -22.68 -17.96 50.81
N PRO A 55 -21.82 -17.65 51.80
CA PRO A 55 -20.38 -17.72 51.62
C PRO A 55 -19.93 -19.16 51.77
N ASN A 56 -19.33 -19.75 50.73
CA ASN A 56 -18.75 -21.08 50.83
C ASN A 56 -17.24 -21.03 50.64
N ALA A 57 -16.58 -21.77 51.53
CA ALA A 57 -15.17 -21.74 51.82
C ALA A 57 -14.30 -22.33 50.69
N ALA A 58 -13.07 -21.80 50.64
CA ALA A 58 -11.84 -22.31 50.05
C ALA A 58 -11.92 -23.65 49.27
N GLN A 59 -11.77 -23.56 47.95
CA GLN A 59 -11.09 -24.60 47.16
C GLN A 59 -9.83 -23.98 46.55
N GLN A 60 -8.70 -24.24 47.22
CA GLN A 60 -7.37 -24.00 46.69
C GLN A 60 -7.14 -25.01 45.55
N GLN A 61 -7.06 -24.54 44.32
CA GLN A 61 -6.49 -25.32 43.22
C GLN A 61 -4.96 -25.32 43.37
N PRO A 62 -4.28 -26.47 43.22
CA PRO A 62 -2.83 -26.53 43.28
C PRO A 62 -2.23 -25.72 42.14
N THR A 63 -1.33 -24.79 42.48
CA THR A 63 -0.48 -24.05 41.54
C THR A 63 0.39 -25.04 40.76
N GLY A 64 0.02 -25.30 39.51
CA GLY A 64 0.91 -25.95 38.54
C GLY A 64 2.12 -25.05 38.23
N PRO A 65 3.25 -25.63 37.80
CA PRO A 65 4.48 -24.88 37.56
C PRO A 65 4.26 -23.82 36.47
N LYS A 66 4.55 -22.56 36.80
CA LYS A 66 4.67 -21.48 35.82
C LYS A 66 5.83 -21.81 34.89
N LEU A 67 5.50 -22.21 33.67
CA LEU A 67 6.46 -22.24 32.58
C LEU A 67 6.69 -20.78 32.17
N ASP A 68 7.74 -20.15 32.72
CA ASP A 68 8.32 -18.90 32.23
C ASP A 68 9.02 -19.18 30.88
N GLY A 69 8.22 -19.51 29.86
CA GLY A 69 8.65 -19.42 28.48
C GLY A 69 8.64 -17.97 28.02
N PRO A 70 9.49 -17.57 27.05
CA PRO A 70 9.39 -16.25 26.46
C PRO A 70 7.98 -16.07 25.88
N VAL A 71 7.22 -15.15 26.46
CA VAL A 71 5.92 -14.75 25.91
C VAL A 71 6.21 -14.14 24.55
N LEU A 72 6.00 -14.93 23.49
CA LEU A 72 5.89 -14.41 22.13
C LEU A 72 4.77 -13.37 22.19
N LYS A 73 5.12 -12.08 22.10
CA LYS A 73 4.11 -11.02 22.04
C LYS A 73 3.18 -11.35 20.88
N THR A 74 1.97 -11.79 21.20
CA THR A 74 0.91 -12.00 20.21
C THR A 74 0.72 -10.69 19.48
N LYS A 75 0.80 -10.71 18.15
CA LYS A 75 0.60 -9.49 17.36
C LYS A 75 -0.79 -8.93 17.66
N GLU A 76 -0.85 -7.63 17.91
CA GLU A 76 -2.12 -6.94 18.09
C GLU A 76 -2.94 -7.03 16.80
N PRO A 77 -4.28 -7.09 16.86
CA PRO A 77 -5.11 -7.30 15.67
C PRO A 77 -4.83 -6.29 14.56
N TRP A 78 -4.56 -5.04 14.91
CA TRP A 78 -4.31 -3.96 13.96
C TRP A 78 -2.98 -4.08 13.21
N GLN A 79 -2.00 -4.81 13.76
CA GLN A 79 -0.72 -5.07 13.10
C GLN A 79 -0.86 -6.05 11.92
N THR A 80 -1.98 -6.78 11.86
CA THR A 80 -2.27 -7.70 10.76
C THR A 80 -3.02 -7.03 9.60
N TRP A 81 -3.42 -5.77 9.76
CA TRP A 81 -4.17 -5.05 8.73
C TRP A 81 -3.24 -4.56 7.59
N THR A 82 -3.82 -4.26 6.43
CA THR A 82 -3.08 -3.70 5.28
C THR A 82 -2.69 -2.24 5.50
N GLU A 83 -3.54 -1.51 6.21
CA GLU A 83 -3.36 -0.11 6.58
C GLU A 83 -4.01 0.17 7.94
N LEU A 84 -3.44 1.12 8.67
CA LEU A 84 -4.03 1.68 9.89
C LEU A 84 -4.21 3.17 9.71
N THR A 85 -5.39 3.68 10.02
CA THR A 85 -5.62 5.12 10.09
C THR A 85 -5.71 5.55 11.55
N VAL A 86 -5.04 6.65 11.88
CA VAL A 86 -5.24 7.39 13.13
C VAL A 86 -5.88 8.74 12.84
N ARG A 87 -6.74 9.19 13.75
CA ARG A 87 -7.27 10.55 13.78
C ARG A 87 -6.46 11.36 14.78
N VAL A 88 -5.97 12.51 14.34
CA VAL A 88 -5.32 13.50 15.20
C VAL A 88 -6.32 14.62 15.44
N SER A 89 -6.51 15.01 16.69
CA SER A 89 -7.48 16.02 17.13
C SER A 89 -6.80 17.06 18.02
N GLN A 90 -7.47 18.20 18.22
CA GLN A 90 -6.92 19.37 18.92
C GLN A 90 -5.74 20.00 18.17
N LEU A 91 -5.81 19.99 16.83
CA LEU A 91 -4.80 20.60 15.98
C LEU A 91 -5.03 22.10 15.82
N PRO A 92 -3.98 22.93 15.90
CA PRO A 92 -4.07 24.31 15.49
C PRO A 92 -4.33 24.42 13.98
N LEU A 93 -5.05 25.47 13.57
CA LEU A 93 -5.42 25.69 12.18
C LEU A 93 -4.22 26.01 11.27
N THR A 94 -3.08 26.38 11.85
CA THR A 94 -1.83 26.68 11.15
C THR A 94 -1.03 25.43 10.77
N VAL A 95 -1.42 24.24 11.25
CA VAL A 95 -0.72 22.98 10.96
C VAL A 95 -0.81 22.63 9.48
N THR A 96 0.34 22.30 8.91
CA THR A 96 0.46 21.81 7.54
C THR A 96 0.56 20.28 7.50
N THR A 97 0.40 19.69 6.30
CA THR A 97 0.63 18.26 6.11
C THR A 97 2.09 17.87 6.38
N TRP A 98 3.03 18.80 6.19
CA TRP A 98 4.45 18.60 6.48
C TRP A 98 4.74 18.48 7.97
N ASP A 99 4.13 19.34 8.80
CA ASP A 99 4.30 19.27 10.26
C ASP A 99 3.85 17.91 10.81
N LEU A 100 2.71 17.42 10.31
CA LEU A 100 2.20 16.08 10.64
C LEU A 100 3.14 14.98 10.14
N PHE A 101 3.60 15.06 8.89
CA PHE A 101 4.54 14.08 8.35
C PHE A 101 5.82 14.01 9.19
N LYS A 102 6.41 15.17 9.48
CA LYS A 102 7.65 15.30 10.24
C LYS A 102 7.54 14.71 11.65
N CYS A 103 6.39 14.92 12.31
CA CYS A 103 6.10 14.39 13.63
C CYS A 103 5.92 12.86 13.61
N PHE A 104 5.11 12.34 12.70
CA PHE A 104 4.66 10.94 12.74
C PHE A 104 5.47 9.95 11.88
N GLN A 105 6.38 10.42 11.01
CA GLN A 105 7.19 9.55 10.13
C GLN A 105 8.05 8.50 10.88
N ARG A 106 8.36 8.76 12.17
CA ARG A 106 9.16 7.84 13.00
C ARG A 106 8.36 6.62 13.46
N GLU A 107 7.03 6.72 13.52
CA GLU A 107 6.16 5.65 14.00
C GLU A 107 5.85 4.62 12.91
N GLY A 108 5.97 5.01 11.64
CA GLY A 108 5.76 4.12 10.50
C GLY A 108 5.77 4.84 9.16
N SER A 109 5.61 4.07 8.08
CA SER A 109 5.51 4.61 6.72
C SER A 109 4.13 5.25 6.50
N ILE A 110 4.10 6.57 6.32
CA ILE A 110 2.88 7.32 6.08
C ILE A 110 2.50 7.21 4.59
N ALA A 111 1.29 6.73 4.33
CA ALA A 111 0.72 6.58 2.99
C ALA A 111 -0.19 7.74 2.59
N PHE A 112 -0.82 8.41 3.57
CA PHE A 112 -1.79 9.47 3.34
C PHE A 112 -1.95 10.37 4.57
N ILE A 113 -2.09 11.66 4.33
CA ILE A 113 -2.42 12.69 5.30
C ILE A 113 -3.56 13.52 4.71
N GLU A 114 -4.59 13.77 5.51
CA GLU A 114 -5.69 14.67 5.18
C GLU A 114 -5.99 15.55 6.38
N LEU A 115 -6.08 16.84 6.11
CA LEU A 115 -6.49 17.84 7.07
C LEU A 115 -7.98 18.14 6.82
N HIS A 116 -8.82 18.00 7.84
CA HIS A 116 -10.26 18.08 7.62
C HIS A 116 -10.74 19.52 7.40
N GLU A 117 -11.67 19.68 6.47
CA GLU A 117 -12.47 20.88 6.28
C GLU A 117 -13.96 20.57 6.46
N ASN A 118 -14.71 21.56 6.94
CA ASN A 118 -16.16 21.46 7.02
C ASN A 118 -16.82 21.73 5.65
N SER A 119 -18.15 21.58 5.56
CA SER A 119 -18.92 21.86 4.35
C SER A 119 -18.82 23.30 3.84
N ASN A 120 -18.36 24.23 4.69
CA ASN A 120 -18.20 25.64 4.39
C ASN A 120 -16.74 25.99 4.09
N SER A 121 -15.90 24.98 3.78
CA SER A 121 -14.47 25.15 3.48
C SER A 121 -13.68 25.79 4.63
N THR A 122 -14.16 25.64 5.86
CA THR A 122 -13.46 26.10 7.06
C THR A 122 -12.65 24.96 7.63
N ARG A 123 -11.39 25.25 7.94
CA ARG A 123 -10.45 24.31 8.53
C ARG A 123 -10.93 23.80 9.88
N GLN A 124 -10.90 22.48 10.08
CA GLN A 124 -11.17 21.84 11.37
C GLN A 124 -9.88 21.59 12.16
N ASP A 125 -10.05 21.36 13.46
CA ASP A 125 -9.02 21.02 14.44
C ASP A 125 -8.62 19.52 14.40
N SER A 126 -8.90 18.83 13.29
CA SER A 126 -8.61 17.41 13.16
C SER A 126 -8.05 17.03 11.80
N ALA A 127 -7.29 15.94 11.82
CA ALA A 127 -6.63 15.38 10.66
C ALA A 127 -6.68 13.86 10.71
N ARG A 128 -6.43 13.26 9.56
CA ARG A 128 -6.37 11.82 9.35
C ARG A 128 -4.99 11.47 8.81
N ILE A 129 -4.32 10.53 9.47
CA ILE A 129 -3.02 10.00 9.01
C ILE A 129 -3.19 8.51 8.81
N ARG A 130 -2.75 8.00 7.66
CA ARG A 130 -2.82 6.59 7.33
C ARG A 130 -1.42 6.03 7.12
N PHE A 131 -1.16 4.92 7.78
CA PHE A 131 0.08 4.16 7.70
C PHE A 131 -0.12 2.91 6.84
N SER A 132 0.84 2.62 5.97
CA SER A 132 0.90 1.36 5.22
C SER A 132 2.36 0.93 5.03
N PRO A 133 2.80 -0.18 5.64
CA PRO A 133 2.04 -1.06 6.55
C PRO A 133 1.64 -0.33 7.86
N PRO A 134 0.75 -0.93 8.68
CA PRO A 134 0.51 -0.42 10.03
C PRO A 134 1.82 -0.25 10.82
N PRO A 135 1.85 0.69 11.78
CA PRO A 135 2.98 0.87 12.70
C PRO A 135 3.38 -0.42 13.42
N ASN A 136 4.59 -0.49 13.97
CA ASN A 136 4.94 -1.64 14.83
C ASN A 136 4.53 -1.42 16.30
N THR A 137 4.20 -0.19 16.67
CA THR A 137 3.89 0.19 18.05
C THR A 137 2.56 0.93 18.12
N ASP A 138 1.88 0.80 19.25
CA ASP A 138 0.64 1.47 19.61
C ASP A 138 0.89 2.91 20.08
N PHE A 139 1.64 3.70 19.30
CA PHE A 139 2.17 5.00 19.73
C PHE A 139 1.09 6.00 20.21
N TRP A 140 -0.16 5.82 19.80
CA TRP A 140 -1.31 6.61 20.26
C TRP A 140 -1.68 6.39 21.74
N THR A 141 -1.12 5.39 22.42
CA THR A 141 -1.25 5.20 23.87
C THR A 141 -0.22 5.99 24.67
N ARG A 142 0.79 6.56 23.99
CA ARG A 142 1.82 7.39 24.61
C ARG A 142 1.25 8.79 24.80
N ASP A 143 0.99 9.19 26.04
CA ASP A 143 0.59 10.56 26.36
C ASP A 143 1.71 11.27 27.16
N PRO A 144 2.00 12.56 26.88
CA PRO A 144 1.43 13.41 25.82
C PRO A 144 2.18 13.33 24.47
N ILE A 145 1.45 13.42 23.34
CA ILE A 145 2.03 13.60 21.99
C ILE A 145 2.07 15.08 21.63
N THR A 146 3.25 15.60 21.28
CA THR A 146 3.41 17.01 20.90
C THR A 146 3.79 17.18 19.42
N ILE A 147 3.24 18.22 18.80
CA ILE A 147 3.54 18.62 17.41
C ILE A 147 4.22 19.99 17.44
N ARG A 148 5.36 20.08 16.76
CA ARG A 148 6.06 21.33 16.45
C ARG A 148 5.55 21.87 15.14
N VAL A 149 5.00 23.07 15.15
CA VAL A 149 4.57 23.76 13.93
C VAL A 149 5.72 24.64 13.43
N GLU A 150 6.03 24.59 12.14
CA GLU A 150 6.95 25.53 11.49
C GLU A 150 6.29 26.92 11.36
N SER A 151 6.03 27.58 12.49
CA SER A 151 5.63 28.99 12.59
C SER A 151 6.82 29.86 13.00
N PRO A 152 6.75 31.20 12.82
CA PRO A 152 7.80 32.12 13.29
C PRO A 152 8.12 31.98 14.79
N GLU A 153 7.16 31.50 15.58
CA GLU A 153 7.25 31.34 17.02
C GLU A 153 7.66 29.91 17.46
N MET A 154 7.80 28.96 16.52
CA MET A 154 8.09 27.53 16.76
C MET A 154 7.29 26.94 17.94
N SER A 155 5.97 27.12 17.90
CA SER A 155 5.09 26.68 18.99
C SER A 155 4.92 25.15 19.01
N GLU A 156 4.89 24.60 20.23
CA GLU A 156 4.56 23.20 20.48
C GLU A 156 3.10 23.07 20.96
N TYR A 157 2.38 22.09 20.41
CA TYR A 157 0.99 21.82 20.77
C TYR A 157 0.81 20.35 21.14
N THR A 158 0.14 20.11 22.26
CA THR A 158 -0.29 18.76 22.63
C THR A 158 -1.51 18.37 21.81
N VAL A 159 -1.44 17.19 21.19
CA VAL A 159 -2.52 16.65 20.35
C VAL A 159 -3.00 15.33 20.91
N LYS A 160 -4.26 15.01 20.60
CA LYS A 160 -4.82 13.71 20.91
C LYS A 160 -4.90 12.86 19.66
N VAL A 161 -4.28 11.67 19.70
CA VAL A 161 -4.28 10.70 18.61
C VAL A 161 -5.15 9.50 18.99
N THR A 162 -6.06 9.11 18.10
CA THR A 162 -6.91 7.93 18.31
C THR A 162 -6.89 7.03 17.08
N PRO A 163 -6.71 5.71 17.23
CA PRO A 163 -6.79 4.81 16.10
C PRO A 163 -8.25 4.72 15.61
N GLU A 164 -8.43 4.73 14.30
CA GLU A 164 -9.72 4.37 13.70
C GLU A 164 -9.85 2.85 13.60
N GLY A 165 -11.09 2.35 13.69
CA GLY A 165 -11.38 0.93 13.52
C GLY A 165 -11.03 0.43 12.11
N LYS A 166 -10.90 -0.90 11.97
CA LYS A 166 -10.62 -1.55 10.68
C LYS A 166 -11.64 -1.09 9.65
N ARG A 167 -11.17 -0.49 8.54
CA ARG A 167 -12.02 -0.27 7.36
C ARG A 167 -12.44 -1.62 6.79
N ARG A 168 -13.59 -1.65 6.11
CA ARG A 168 -14.03 -2.86 5.40
C ARG A 168 -12.94 -3.24 4.39
N SER A 169 -12.29 -4.38 4.62
CA SER A 169 -11.41 -5.00 3.63
C SER A 169 -12.30 -5.63 2.57
N PHE A 170 -12.10 -5.28 1.30
CA PHE A 170 -12.79 -5.95 0.21
C PHE A 170 -12.04 -7.23 -0.14
N GLU A 171 -12.80 -8.30 -0.27
CA GLU A 171 -12.32 -9.56 -0.84
C GLU A 171 -12.93 -9.73 -2.23
N ILE A 172 -12.10 -10.16 -3.17
CA ILE A 172 -12.47 -10.32 -4.57
C ILE A 172 -12.46 -11.81 -4.87
N GLN A 173 -13.63 -12.32 -5.28
CA GLN A 173 -13.78 -13.71 -5.65
C GLN A 173 -12.91 -14.06 -6.86
N SER A 174 -12.22 -15.19 -6.78
CA SER A 174 -11.44 -15.71 -7.91
C SER A 174 -12.35 -15.99 -9.12
N PRO A 175 -11.97 -15.53 -10.33
CA PRO A 175 -12.76 -15.77 -11.53
C PRO A 175 -12.73 -17.24 -11.98
N ILE A 176 -11.72 -18.00 -11.54
CA ILE A 176 -11.52 -19.42 -11.91
C ILE A 176 -12.04 -20.32 -10.79
N GLN A 177 -11.70 -20.00 -9.55
CA GLN A 177 -12.08 -20.78 -8.37
C GLN A 177 -13.13 -20.05 -7.56
N LYS A 178 -14.42 -20.23 -7.86
CA LYS A 178 -15.53 -19.50 -7.19
C LYS A 178 -15.58 -19.64 -5.66
N LYS A 179 -14.86 -20.59 -5.06
CA LYS A 179 -14.79 -20.77 -3.60
C LYS A 179 -13.63 -20.02 -2.95
N GLU A 180 -12.75 -19.42 -3.76
CA GLU A 180 -11.55 -18.73 -3.31
C GLU A 180 -11.73 -17.22 -3.44
N TYR A 181 -11.20 -16.50 -2.45
CA TYR A 181 -11.31 -15.06 -2.34
C TYR A 181 -9.91 -14.49 -2.09
N TYR A 182 -9.58 -13.43 -2.82
CA TYR A 182 -8.31 -12.74 -2.67
C TYR A 182 -8.51 -11.39 -2.00
N PRO A 183 -7.56 -10.93 -1.17
CA PRO A 183 -7.61 -9.59 -0.63
C PRO A 183 -7.51 -8.54 -1.76
N GLU A 184 -8.09 -7.36 -1.54
CA GLU A 184 -8.01 -6.22 -2.47
C GLU A 184 -6.58 -5.87 -2.91
N MET A 185 -5.61 -6.11 -2.04
CA MET A 185 -4.20 -5.81 -2.23
C MET A 185 -3.34 -6.92 -1.63
N THR A 186 -2.43 -7.46 -2.44
CA THR A 186 -1.38 -8.39 -1.98
C THR A 186 -0.02 -7.76 -2.22
N THR A 187 0.85 -7.79 -1.21
CA THR A 187 2.25 -7.35 -1.35
C THR A 187 3.17 -8.55 -1.22
N LEU A 188 3.98 -8.77 -2.24
CA LEU A 188 5.06 -9.75 -2.27
C LEU A 188 6.41 -9.03 -2.18
N TYR A 189 7.42 -9.72 -1.67
CA TYR A 189 8.75 -9.17 -1.44
C TYR A 189 9.80 -9.94 -2.23
N PRO A 190 9.92 -9.67 -3.54
CA PRO A 190 10.93 -10.33 -4.36
C PRO A 190 12.33 -10.00 -3.87
N ARG A 191 13.23 -10.98 -4.02
CA ARG A 191 14.66 -10.81 -3.76
C ARG A 191 15.32 -10.05 -4.89
N ASP A 192 15.00 -10.43 -6.12
CA ASP A 192 15.59 -9.87 -7.33
C ASP A 192 14.52 -9.46 -8.34
N LEU A 193 14.84 -8.44 -9.12
CA LEU A 193 14.07 -8.01 -10.27
C LEU A 193 14.99 -7.93 -11.50
N THR A 194 14.76 -8.82 -12.45
CA THR A 194 15.46 -8.83 -13.73
C THR A 194 14.62 -8.17 -14.82
N PHE A 195 15.23 -7.23 -15.53
CA PHE A 195 14.74 -6.58 -16.73
C PHE A 195 15.30 -7.24 -17.97
N GLY A 196 14.49 -7.36 -19.02
CA GLY A 196 14.95 -7.90 -20.29
C GLY A 196 13.88 -7.93 -21.36
N VAL A 197 14.12 -8.80 -22.34
CA VAL A 197 13.22 -9.02 -23.47
C VAL A 197 13.05 -10.51 -23.70
N MET A 198 11.87 -10.92 -24.13
CA MET A 198 11.68 -12.29 -24.63
C MET A 198 12.44 -12.46 -25.94
N PHE A 199 13.39 -13.39 -25.95
CA PHE A 199 14.12 -13.82 -27.15
C PHE A 199 13.34 -14.89 -27.92
N SER A 200 12.68 -15.77 -27.18
CA SER A 200 11.71 -16.75 -27.66
C SER A 200 10.53 -16.81 -26.69
N GLU A 201 9.47 -17.56 -27.01
CA GLU A 201 8.32 -17.74 -26.11
C GLU A 201 8.70 -18.32 -24.74
N MET A 202 9.80 -19.08 -24.69
CA MET A 202 10.29 -19.78 -23.50
C MET A 202 11.69 -19.31 -23.09
N THR A 203 12.15 -18.14 -23.54
CA THR A 203 13.50 -17.68 -23.14
C THR A 203 13.55 -16.17 -23.06
N MET A 204 13.88 -15.69 -21.85
CA MET A 204 14.14 -14.28 -21.59
C MET A 204 15.63 -13.99 -21.72
N MET A 205 15.97 -13.02 -22.56
CA MET A 205 17.29 -12.39 -22.57
C MET A 205 17.37 -11.38 -21.43
N LYS A 206 18.08 -11.74 -20.37
CA LYS A 206 18.33 -10.88 -19.20
C LYS A 206 19.25 -9.71 -19.61
N LYS A 207 18.88 -8.50 -19.21
CA LYS A 207 19.64 -7.27 -19.53
C LYS A 207 20.22 -6.61 -18.29
N ARG A 208 19.43 -6.54 -17.23
CA ARG A 208 19.85 -5.97 -15.95
C ARG A 208 19.08 -6.62 -14.82
N THR A 209 19.74 -6.82 -13.68
CA THR A 209 19.10 -7.34 -12.47
C THR A 209 19.38 -6.38 -11.33
N GLU A 210 18.33 -5.97 -10.64
CA GLU A 210 18.44 -5.28 -9.35
C GLU A 210 18.17 -6.28 -8.23
N VAL A 211 18.94 -6.17 -7.16
CA VAL A 211 18.88 -7.04 -5.98
C VAL A 211 18.41 -6.20 -4.80
N ALA A 212 17.44 -6.71 -4.03
CA ALA A 212 16.98 -6.05 -2.81
C ALA A 212 18.13 -5.95 -1.79
N ARG A 213 18.36 -4.76 -1.21
CA ARG A 213 19.49 -4.57 -0.27
C ARG A 213 19.17 -5.15 1.09
N THR A 214 17.92 -4.98 1.51
CA THR A 214 17.39 -5.60 2.71
C THR A 214 16.07 -6.31 2.43
N ARG A 215 15.72 -7.23 3.32
CA ARG A 215 14.44 -7.93 3.24
C ARG A 215 13.29 -6.92 3.26
N ASN A 216 12.32 -7.09 2.36
CA ASN A 216 11.12 -6.26 2.21
C ASN A 216 11.29 -4.86 1.59
N GLU A 217 12.48 -4.50 1.08
CA GLU A 217 12.68 -3.22 0.38
C GLU A 217 12.10 -3.21 -1.02
N MET A 218 12.32 -4.30 -1.77
CA MET A 218 11.70 -4.51 -3.07
C MET A 218 10.29 -5.05 -2.86
N LYS A 219 9.32 -4.44 -3.52
CA LYS A 219 7.90 -4.75 -3.32
C LYS A 219 7.22 -4.96 -4.67
N LEU A 220 6.46 -6.03 -4.77
CA LEU A 220 5.53 -6.28 -5.86
C LEU A 220 4.11 -6.25 -5.27
N LYS A 221 3.37 -5.20 -5.57
CA LYS A 221 1.99 -5.02 -5.11
C LYS A 221 1.02 -5.38 -6.24
N ILE A 222 0.09 -6.27 -5.95
CA ILE A 222 -1.02 -6.64 -6.83
C ILE A 222 -2.26 -5.95 -6.29
N ASP A 223 -2.72 -4.90 -6.99
CA ASP A 223 -3.90 -4.11 -6.63
C ASP A 223 -5.08 -4.55 -7.49
N LEU A 224 -5.93 -5.41 -6.94
CA LEU A 224 -7.09 -5.96 -7.64
C LEU A 224 -8.21 -4.92 -7.80
N MET A 225 -8.34 -3.99 -6.84
CA MET A 225 -9.33 -2.91 -6.89
C MET A 225 -9.03 -1.90 -8.00
N ARG A 226 -7.76 -1.52 -8.16
CA ARG A 226 -7.30 -0.63 -9.24
C ARG A 226 -6.88 -1.37 -10.50
N ARG A 227 -6.93 -2.70 -10.51
CA ARG A 227 -6.58 -3.59 -11.62
C ARG A 227 -5.18 -3.29 -12.19
N LYS A 228 -4.19 -3.20 -11.30
CA LYS A 228 -2.80 -2.91 -11.67
C LYS A 228 -1.79 -3.60 -10.76
N ILE A 229 -0.61 -3.83 -11.31
CA ILE A 229 0.58 -4.26 -10.58
C ILE A 229 1.46 -3.03 -10.35
N VAL A 230 2.02 -2.89 -9.15
CA VAL A 230 2.95 -1.82 -8.79
C VAL A 230 4.22 -2.44 -8.23
N ALA A 231 5.34 -2.25 -8.91
CA ALA A 231 6.65 -2.67 -8.44
C ALA A 231 7.40 -1.47 -7.88
N VAL A 232 8.03 -1.62 -6.71
CA VAL A 232 8.92 -0.62 -6.09
C VAL A 232 10.26 -1.29 -5.83
N PHE A 233 11.34 -0.67 -6.26
CA PHE A 233 12.69 -1.22 -6.19
C PHE A 233 13.72 -0.09 -6.11
N ASP A 234 14.94 -0.42 -5.69
CA ASP A 234 16.06 0.51 -5.71
C ASP A 234 16.98 0.17 -6.88
N VAL A 235 17.52 1.19 -7.54
CA VAL A 235 18.51 1.05 -8.61
C VAL A 235 19.87 1.42 -8.05
N ASN A 236 20.86 0.55 -8.26
CA ASN A 236 22.25 0.85 -7.90
C ASN A 236 22.91 1.77 -8.93
N TYR A 237 23.45 2.89 -8.45
CA TYR A 237 24.28 3.84 -9.22
C TYR A 237 25.76 3.76 -8.83
N GLU A 238 26.16 2.86 -7.92
CA GLU A 238 27.56 2.67 -7.55
C GLU A 238 28.42 2.28 -8.75
N GLY A 239 29.51 3.02 -8.96
CA GLY A 239 30.45 2.79 -10.08
C GLY A 239 30.11 3.54 -11.36
N GLU A 240 28.94 4.19 -11.43
CA GLU A 240 28.59 5.04 -12.57
C GLU A 240 29.28 6.40 -12.43
N THR A 241 30.23 6.69 -13.34
CA THR A 241 31.15 7.84 -13.32
C THR A 241 30.45 9.21 -13.42
N ALA A 242 29.21 9.23 -13.89
CA ALA A 242 28.39 10.44 -14.05
C ALA A 242 27.27 10.57 -12.99
N SER A 243 27.31 9.75 -11.94
CA SER A 243 26.30 9.78 -10.88
C SER A 243 26.22 11.15 -10.21
N ASN A 244 25.00 11.59 -9.90
CA ASN A 244 24.78 12.72 -9.00
C ASN A 244 25.63 12.52 -7.73
N PRO A 245 26.59 13.40 -7.41
CA PRO A 245 27.50 13.21 -6.29
C PRO A 245 26.69 13.12 -5.00
N GLY A 246 26.58 11.92 -4.43
CA GLY A 246 25.92 11.65 -3.16
C GLY A 246 24.78 10.62 -3.17
N LEU A 247 24.22 10.23 -4.32
CA LEU A 247 23.10 9.27 -4.36
C LEU A 247 23.54 7.92 -4.96
N LYS A 248 23.97 7.00 -4.08
CA LYS A 248 24.38 5.63 -4.45
C LYS A 248 23.19 4.76 -4.87
N TRP A 249 22.03 4.99 -4.27
CA TRP A 249 20.81 4.21 -4.49
C TRP A 249 19.64 5.14 -4.65
N ILE A 250 18.84 4.88 -5.68
CA ILE A 250 17.69 5.71 -6.00
C ILE A 250 16.46 4.81 -6.12
N LYS A 251 15.35 5.22 -5.50
CA LYS A 251 14.12 4.43 -5.46
C LYS A 251 13.25 4.72 -6.69
N TYR A 252 12.88 3.64 -7.38
CA TYR A 252 12.02 3.65 -8.55
C TYR A 252 10.75 2.85 -8.31
N MET A 253 9.74 3.17 -9.12
CA MET A 253 8.48 2.44 -9.19
C MET A 253 8.06 2.31 -10.64
N PHE A 254 7.44 1.20 -11.01
CA PHE A 254 6.64 1.15 -12.22
C PHE A 254 5.24 0.58 -11.95
N GLN A 255 4.30 1.00 -12.79
CA GLN A 255 2.91 0.57 -12.71
C GLN A 255 2.49 -0.10 -14.02
N VAL A 256 1.93 -1.29 -13.90
CA VAL A 256 1.40 -2.10 -15.01
C VAL A 256 -0.10 -2.28 -14.82
N PRO A 257 -0.95 -1.57 -15.57
CA PRO A 257 -2.37 -1.90 -15.66
C PRO A 257 -2.55 -3.34 -16.17
N PHE A 258 -3.55 -4.08 -15.66
CA PHE A 258 -3.77 -5.46 -16.09
C PHE A 258 -4.05 -5.59 -17.59
N GLY A 259 -4.62 -4.57 -18.22
CA GLY A 259 -4.85 -4.57 -19.68
C GLY A 259 -3.57 -4.47 -20.53
N GLN A 260 -2.42 -4.16 -19.93
CA GLN A 260 -1.12 -4.12 -20.60
C GLN A 260 -0.33 -5.44 -20.43
N LEU A 261 -0.78 -6.30 -19.51
CA LEU A 261 -0.15 -7.56 -19.22
C LEU A 261 -0.49 -8.57 -20.33
N LYS A 262 0.52 -8.95 -21.10
CA LYS A 262 0.38 -9.99 -22.13
C LYS A 262 0.38 -11.38 -21.49
N VAL A 263 1.36 -11.60 -20.62
CA VAL A 263 1.62 -12.90 -19.99
C VAL A 263 2.08 -12.70 -18.57
N MET A 264 1.58 -13.55 -17.66
CA MET A 264 2.10 -13.71 -16.31
C MET A 264 2.25 -15.20 -16.00
N HIS A 265 3.47 -15.63 -15.72
CA HIS A 265 3.78 -17.03 -15.43
C HIS A 265 4.59 -17.17 -14.15
N ARG A 266 4.25 -18.21 -13.39
CA ARG A 266 5.15 -18.74 -12.38
C ARG A 266 6.19 -19.61 -13.07
N VAL A 267 7.46 -19.37 -12.78
CA VAL A 267 8.59 -20.13 -13.33
C VAL A 267 9.38 -20.74 -12.19
N LYS A 268 9.87 -21.96 -12.36
CA LYS A 268 10.84 -22.55 -11.44
C LYS A 268 12.22 -22.00 -11.77
N LEU A 269 12.96 -21.55 -10.75
CA LEU A 269 14.33 -21.10 -10.89
C LEU A 269 15.27 -22.13 -10.24
N ASP A 270 16.57 -21.96 -10.48
CA ASP A 270 17.60 -22.78 -9.83
C ASP A 270 17.63 -22.52 -8.32
N ASN A 271 18.08 -23.49 -7.51
CA ASN A 271 18.33 -23.35 -6.06
C ASN A 271 17.09 -23.05 -5.16
N GLU A 272 15.99 -23.80 -5.29
CA GLU A 272 14.79 -23.62 -4.43
C GLU A 272 14.23 -22.18 -4.50
N GLN A 273 14.28 -21.60 -5.70
CA GLN A 273 13.70 -20.31 -6.00
C GLN A 273 12.59 -20.48 -7.02
N TRP A 274 11.62 -19.58 -6.96
CA TRP A 274 10.60 -19.46 -7.98
C TRP A 274 10.54 -18.02 -8.45
N GLY A 275 10.06 -17.82 -9.67
CA GLY A 275 9.95 -16.51 -10.27
C GLY A 275 8.55 -16.21 -10.77
N LEU A 276 8.21 -14.94 -10.80
CA LEU A 276 7.04 -14.42 -11.52
C LEU A 276 7.53 -13.66 -12.75
N LEU A 277 7.27 -14.19 -13.93
CA LEU A 277 7.60 -13.58 -15.21
C LEU A 277 6.40 -12.78 -15.73
N LEU A 278 6.59 -11.48 -15.95
CA LEU A 278 5.62 -10.58 -16.58
C LEU A 278 6.15 -10.18 -17.95
N THR A 279 5.32 -10.34 -18.99
CA THR A 279 5.60 -9.78 -20.33
C THR A 279 4.50 -8.79 -20.69
N LEU A 280 4.91 -7.62 -21.20
CA LEU A 280 3.99 -6.53 -21.53
C LEU A 280 4.00 -6.24 -23.04
N ASP A 281 2.84 -5.86 -23.57
CA ASP A 281 2.70 -5.43 -24.98
C ASP A 281 3.26 -4.03 -25.23
N SER A 282 3.44 -3.23 -24.18
CA SER A 282 4.00 -1.89 -24.25
C SER A 282 4.82 -1.56 -23.00
N PRO A 283 5.62 -0.48 -23.00
CA PRO A 283 6.32 0.03 -21.82
C PRO A 283 5.38 0.49 -20.69
N PRO A 284 5.62 0.11 -19.42
CA PRO A 284 4.81 0.58 -18.31
C PRO A 284 5.22 1.99 -17.89
N GLN A 285 4.44 2.59 -16.99
CA GLN A 285 4.75 3.92 -16.49
C GLN A 285 5.78 3.84 -15.36
N PHE A 286 6.92 4.49 -15.54
CA PHE A 286 7.99 4.58 -14.55
C PHE A 286 7.94 5.89 -13.77
N TYR A 287 8.36 5.79 -12.51
CA TYR A 287 8.39 6.87 -11.55
C TYR A 287 9.67 6.82 -10.71
N LEU A 288 10.14 7.99 -10.33
CA LEU A 288 11.30 8.23 -9.48
C LEU A 288 10.82 8.85 -8.16
N LYS A 289 11.30 8.36 -7.01
CA LYS A 289 10.96 8.94 -5.71
C LYS A 289 11.81 10.18 -5.42
N ASP A 290 11.19 11.25 -4.94
CA ASP A 290 11.94 12.41 -4.42
C ASP A 290 12.66 12.02 -3.13
N VAL A 291 13.92 12.44 -3.03
CA VAL A 291 14.71 12.31 -1.80
C VAL A 291 14.28 13.38 -0.79
N ASN A 292 13.85 14.55 -1.28
CA ASN A 292 13.40 15.65 -0.45
C ASN A 292 11.86 15.66 -0.35
N ILE A 293 11.34 14.81 0.54
CA ILE A 293 9.89 14.67 0.78
C ILE A 293 9.25 16.01 1.15
N GLN A 294 9.95 16.91 1.85
CA GLN A 294 9.39 18.23 2.22
C GLN A 294 8.86 19.00 1.00
N ARG A 295 9.52 18.90 -0.15
CA ARG A 295 9.10 19.58 -1.39
C ARG A 295 7.80 19.07 -1.97
N THR A 296 7.39 17.87 -1.56
CA THR A 296 6.15 17.21 -2.03
C THR A 296 4.94 17.67 -1.22
N HIS A 297 5.15 18.39 -0.11
CA HIS A 297 4.11 19.01 0.69
C HIS A 297 3.88 20.46 0.22
N VAL A 298 2.81 20.65 -0.54
CA VAL A 298 2.33 22.00 -0.91
C VAL A 298 1.67 22.62 0.31
N LYS A 299 2.06 23.85 0.67
CA LYS A 299 1.63 24.52 1.92
C LYS A 299 0.11 24.68 2.01
N GLU A 300 -0.51 24.98 0.88
CA GLU A 300 -1.95 25.20 0.75
C GLU A 300 -2.74 23.89 0.58
N SER A 301 -2.05 22.75 0.35
CA SER A 301 -2.72 21.48 0.18
C SER A 301 -3.13 20.88 1.52
N LEU A 302 -4.40 20.52 1.62
CA LEU A 302 -4.97 19.82 2.76
C LEU A 302 -4.66 18.33 2.74
N ILE A 303 -4.27 17.82 1.57
CA ILE A 303 -4.07 16.40 1.32
C ILE A 303 -2.64 16.18 0.86
N TRP A 304 -2.02 15.14 1.39
CA TRP A 304 -0.78 14.60 0.89
C TRP A 304 -0.87 13.09 0.84
N THR A 305 -0.35 12.50 -0.23
CA THR A 305 -0.31 11.05 -0.43
C THR A 305 1.13 10.62 -0.68
N GLU A 306 1.47 9.36 -0.36
CA GLU A 306 2.81 8.84 -0.71
C GLU A 306 3.07 9.00 -2.21
N PHE A 307 2.05 8.91 -3.06
CA PHE A 307 2.18 9.05 -4.51
C PHE A 307 2.69 10.43 -4.93
N ASP A 308 2.44 11.49 -4.15
CA ASP A 308 2.92 12.85 -4.43
C ASP A 308 4.45 12.97 -4.34
N SER A 309 5.11 11.99 -3.71
CA SER A 309 6.57 11.86 -3.70
C SER A 309 7.17 11.18 -4.93
N TRP A 310 6.34 10.78 -5.91
CA TRP A 310 6.77 10.07 -7.09
C TRP A 310 6.57 10.89 -8.37
N PHE A 311 7.64 11.10 -9.11
CA PHE A 311 7.63 11.86 -10.36
C PHE A 311 7.77 10.93 -11.54
N ARG A 312 6.95 11.15 -12.57
CA ARG A 312 7.02 10.36 -13.81
C ARG A 312 8.37 10.59 -14.49
N VAL A 313 9.01 9.49 -14.88
CA VAL A 313 10.25 9.51 -15.65
C VAL A 313 10.08 8.72 -16.94
N THR A 314 10.77 9.16 -17.98
CA THR A 314 10.81 8.48 -19.29
C THR A 314 12.10 7.69 -19.48
N ASP A 315 13.03 7.80 -18.53
CA ASP A 315 14.40 7.30 -18.66
C ASP A 315 14.98 6.94 -17.31
N VAL A 316 15.78 5.88 -17.32
CA VAL A 316 16.66 5.50 -16.22
C VAL A 316 18.08 5.47 -16.79
N VAL A 317 18.86 6.49 -16.47
CA VAL A 317 20.22 6.73 -16.97
C VAL A 317 21.15 7.06 -15.81
N ALA A 318 22.46 6.83 -16.00
CA ALA A 318 23.49 7.22 -15.05
C ALA A 318 23.62 8.74 -14.95
N ASP A 319 23.70 9.42 -16.11
CA ASP A 319 23.83 10.86 -16.19
C ASP A 319 22.48 11.54 -16.48
N SER A 320 21.79 11.97 -15.42
CA SER A 320 20.56 12.74 -15.55
C SER A 320 20.77 14.13 -16.19
N GLY A 321 21.98 14.69 -16.10
CA GLY A 321 22.33 16.00 -16.66
C GLY A 321 22.52 15.94 -18.17
N ALA A 322 23.15 14.89 -18.69
CA ALA A 322 23.27 14.64 -20.12
C ALA A 322 21.90 14.43 -20.78
N VAL A 323 20.97 13.74 -20.13
CA VAL A 323 19.62 13.53 -20.67
C VAL A 323 18.83 14.83 -20.80
N LYS A 324 18.98 15.79 -19.88
CA LYS A 324 18.33 17.11 -20.00
C LYS A 324 18.80 17.91 -21.22
N LYS A 325 20.03 17.66 -21.69
CA LYS A 325 20.63 18.33 -22.85
C LYS A 325 20.46 17.55 -24.16
N ALA A 326 20.12 16.27 -24.07
CA ALA A 326 19.96 15.41 -25.23
C ALA A 326 18.64 15.68 -25.95
N VAL A 327 18.67 15.64 -27.28
CA VAL A 327 17.46 15.67 -28.11
C VAL A 327 16.66 14.40 -27.83
N VAL A 328 15.33 14.56 -27.66
CA VAL A 328 14.40 13.45 -27.45
C VAL A 328 14.57 12.46 -28.61
N SER A 329 15.14 11.31 -28.32
CA SER A 329 15.42 10.26 -29.30
C SER A 329 15.03 8.90 -28.72
N LEU A 330 14.59 8.00 -29.60
CA LEU A 330 14.21 6.64 -29.22
C LEU A 330 15.43 5.76 -28.90
N ASN A 331 16.59 6.09 -29.47
CA ASN A 331 17.82 5.36 -29.26
C ASN A 331 18.77 6.19 -28.39
N LYS A 332 18.77 5.91 -27.09
CA LYS A 332 19.66 6.56 -26.13
C LYS A 332 20.94 5.75 -26.05
N ALA A 333 22.09 6.43 -26.09
CA ALA A 333 23.39 5.78 -26.27
C ALA A 333 23.79 4.86 -25.09
N ALA A 334 23.22 5.05 -23.89
CA ALA A 334 23.52 4.23 -22.72
C ALA A 334 22.42 4.30 -21.63
N PRO A 335 21.22 3.73 -21.83
CA PRO A 335 20.24 3.61 -20.76
C PRO A 335 20.73 2.59 -19.72
N MET A 336 20.61 2.92 -18.43
CA MET A 336 20.82 1.94 -17.36
C MET A 336 19.69 0.91 -17.36
N ILE A 337 18.45 1.37 -17.51
CA ILE A 337 17.27 0.54 -17.78
C ILE A 337 16.58 1.13 -19.01
N ASP A 338 16.55 0.38 -20.11
CA ASP A 338 15.80 0.79 -21.30
C ASP A 338 14.32 0.47 -21.10
N ILE A 339 13.59 1.40 -20.48
CA ILE A 339 12.17 1.20 -20.17
C ILE A 339 11.30 1.07 -21.43
N GLY A 340 11.76 1.58 -22.57
CA GLY A 340 11.04 1.56 -23.84
C GLY A 340 11.15 0.21 -24.56
N ARG A 341 12.25 -0.53 -24.32
CA ARG A 341 12.52 -1.80 -25.02
C ARG A 341 12.48 -3.02 -24.11
N TRP A 342 12.82 -2.88 -22.83
CA TRP A 342 12.88 -4.00 -21.88
C TRP A 342 11.52 -4.17 -21.19
N THR A 343 10.58 -4.81 -21.89
CA THR A 343 9.18 -4.98 -21.46
C THR A 343 8.89 -6.34 -20.81
N THR A 344 9.95 -7.10 -20.47
CA THR A 344 9.86 -8.36 -19.73
C THR A 344 10.52 -8.20 -18.36
N TYR A 345 9.78 -8.57 -17.32
CA TYR A 345 10.19 -8.44 -15.92
C TYR A 345 10.11 -9.79 -15.24
N LEU A 346 11.20 -10.24 -14.62
CA LEU A 346 11.23 -11.47 -13.84
C LEU A 346 11.51 -11.11 -12.38
N PHE A 347 10.55 -11.37 -11.51
CA PHE A 347 10.69 -11.24 -10.07
C PHE A 347 11.10 -12.59 -9.49
N ALA A 348 12.21 -12.68 -8.77
CA ALA A 348 12.64 -13.92 -8.12
C ALA A 348 12.31 -13.88 -6.61
N PHE A 349 11.88 -15.02 -6.09
CA PHE A 349 11.47 -15.23 -4.70
C PHE A 349 12.15 -16.47 -4.14
N ASP A 350 12.43 -16.46 -2.84
CA ASP A 350 12.92 -17.63 -2.13
C ASP A 350 11.73 -18.54 -1.74
N GLU A 351 11.82 -19.86 -1.95
CA GLU A 351 10.71 -20.81 -1.71
C GLU A 351 10.27 -20.88 -0.23
N ASN A 352 11.16 -20.51 0.69
CA ASN A 352 10.95 -20.52 2.14
C ASN A 352 10.14 -19.33 2.71
N GLU A 353 9.67 -18.39 1.88
CA GLU A 353 8.78 -17.33 2.38
C GLU A 353 7.34 -17.84 2.54
N GLU A 354 6.69 -17.53 3.67
CA GLU A 354 5.28 -17.93 3.95
C GLU A 354 4.28 -17.45 2.88
N THR A 355 4.65 -16.43 2.10
CA THR A 355 3.93 -15.92 0.92
C THR A 355 3.92 -16.89 -0.27
N SER A 356 4.85 -17.86 -0.33
CA SER A 356 4.93 -18.89 -1.37
C SER A 356 3.74 -19.86 -1.38
N LYS A 357 2.92 -19.88 -0.32
CA LYS A 357 1.74 -20.75 -0.19
C LYS A 357 0.42 -20.12 -0.68
N VAL A 358 0.45 -18.85 -1.09
CA VAL A 358 -0.76 -18.09 -1.48
C VAL A 358 -0.98 -18.10 -3.00
N PHE A 359 -0.02 -18.60 -3.78
CA PHE A 359 -0.07 -18.67 -5.24
C PHE A 359 0.22 -20.06 -5.78
#